data_AF-A0A1Y1SGJ7-F1
#
_entry.id   AF-A0A1Y1SGJ7-F1
#
_cell.length_a   1.000
_cell.length_b   1.000
_cell.length_c   1.000
_cell.angle_alpha   90.00
_cell.angle_beta   90.00
_cell.angle_gamma   90.00
#
_symmetry.space_group_name_H-M   'P 1'
#
loop_
_entity.id
_entity.type
_entity.pdbx_description
1 polymer ?
#
loop_
_entity_poly.entity_id
_entity_poly.type
_entity_poly.pdbx_seq_one_letter_code
_entity_poly.pdbx_strand_id
1 'polypeptide(L)'
;MPVVLLGMASPGFAADCGREDIDHYLDRGFTPQQVLELCRGQAGSSSAPTLEQAHVRGEHLRFLRDAVDGHDLSLGEDVLAFSRDLCVKYDRPNYAEQRKSACGVAHYKIGLQGLKVLEASRKVVFWGSNEVRVGSPLLEKDYQLGQDALSERDQRKLAEELGKDAQAVLIPVREGVAVDAVRARLEELAR
;
A
#
# COMPACT_ATOMS: atom_id res chain seq x y z
N MET A 1 -19.05 63.08 8.54
CA MET A 1 -19.28 61.77 9.19
C MET A 1 -18.36 60.75 8.52
N PRO A 2 -17.30 60.27 9.20
CA PRO A 2 -16.43 59.25 8.62
C PRO A 2 -17.05 57.85 8.84
N VAL A 3 -17.09 57.06 7.77
CA VAL A 3 -17.49 55.64 7.77
C VAL A 3 -16.28 54.83 8.23
N VAL A 4 -16.42 54.12 9.36
CA VAL A 4 -15.40 53.20 9.89
C VAL A 4 -15.63 51.82 9.28
N LEU A 5 -14.70 51.39 8.44
CA LEU A 5 -14.59 50.01 7.94
C LEU A 5 -13.99 49.12 9.05
N LEU A 6 -14.81 48.24 9.64
CA LEU A 6 -14.32 47.15 10.50
C LEU A 6 -13.80 46.02 9.59
N GLY A 7 -12.48 45.94 9.43
CA GLY A 7 -11.81 44.74 8.93
C GLY A 7 -11.64 43.75 10.08
N MET A 8 -12.29 42.58 9.99
CA MET A 8 -11.99 41.45 10.87
C MET A 8 -10.66 40.82 10.43
N ALA A 9 -9.59 41.12 11.16
CA ALA A 9 -8.33 40.39 11.07
C ALA A 9 -8.43 39.16 11.99
N SER A 10 -8.47 37.97 11.39
CA SER A 10 -8.26 36.71 12.10
C SER A 10 -6.83 36.68 12.66
N PRO A 11 -6.61 36.46 13.96
CA PRO A 11 -5.27 36.15 14.44
C PRO A 11 -4.90 34.75 13.93
N GLY A 12 -3.94 34.70 13.03
CA GLY A 12 -3.19 33.48 12.78
C GLY A 12 -2.43 33.13 14.05
N PHE A 13 -2.85 32.07 14.74
CA PHE A 13 -2.04 31.47 15.79
C PHE A 13 -0.87 30.75 15.12
N ALA A 14 0.17 31.51 14.80
CA ALA A 14 1.51 30.98 14.70
C ALA A 14 1.93 30.69 16.14
N ALA A 15 1.90 29.42 16.56
CA ALA A 15 2.55 29.01 17.79
C ALA A 15 4.05 29.23 17.57
N ASP A 16 4.61 30.31 18.09
CA ASP A 16 6.05 30.43 18.18
C ASP A 16 6.45 29.50 19.33
N CYS A 17 7.40 28.58 19.15
CA CYS A 17 7.82 27.69 20.23
C CYS A 17 8.77 28.40 21.20
N GLY A 18 8.31 29.56 21.69
CA GLY A 18 8.94 30.32 22.74
C GLY A 18 8.81 29.60 24.08
N ARG A 19 9.70 29.95 25.00
CA ARG A 19 9.70 29.40 26.37
C ARG A 19 8.36 29.63 27.08
N GLU A 20 7.73 30.77 26.82
CA GLU A 20 6.44 31.17 27.37
C GLU A 20 5.29 30.28 26.89
N ASP A 21 5.30 29.87 25.62
CA ASP A 21 4.30 28.97 25.05
C ASP A 21 4.45 27.54 25.57
N ILE A 22 5.68 27.06 25.73
CA ILE A 22 5.98 25.75 26.32
C ILE A 22 5.43 25.67 27.75
N ASP A 23 5.69 26.67 28.57
CA ASP A 23 5.22 26.71 29.97
C ASP A 23 3.69 26.75 30.02
N HIS A 24 3.05 27.50 29.12
CA HIS A 24 1.58 27.54 29.01
C HIS A 24 0.96 26.17 28.66
N TYR A 25 1.59 25.35 27.82
CA TYR A 25 1.09 24.00 27.52
C TYR A 25 1.33 23.03 28.68
N LEU A 26 2.46 23.11 29.35
CA LEU A 26 2.75 22.27 30.53
C LEU A 26 1.78 22.57 31.68
N ASP A 27 1.43 23.84 31.90
CA ASP A 27 0.45 24.25 32.92
C ASP A 27 -0.97 23.75 32.61
N ARG A 28 -1.28 23.47 31.34
CA ARG A 28 -2.55 22.86 30.91
C ARG A 28 -2.55 21.34 30.99
N GLY A 29 -1.49 20.73 31.53
CA GLY A 29 -1.39 19.30 31.74
C GLY A 29 -0.94 18.50 30.52
N PHE A 30 -0.41 19.17 29.49
CA PHE A 30 0.25 18.47 28.39
C PHE A 30 1.57 17.89 28.87
N THR A 31 1.90 16.69 28.38
CA THR A 31 3.18 16.07 28.69
C THR A 31 4.30 16.72 27.86
N PRO A 32 5.55 16.73 28.36
CA PRO A 32 6.68 17.27 27.60
C PRO A 32 6.85 16.65 26.20
N GLN A 33 6.48 15.37 26.02
CA GLN A 33 6.54 14.72 24.71
C GLN A 33 5.50 15.27 23.73
N GLN A 34 4.28 15.57 24.20
CA GLN A 34 3.25 16.19 23.36
C GLN A 34 3.64 17.61 22.94
N VAL A 35 4.26 18.38 23.85
CA VAL A 35 4.75 19.73 23.54
C VAL A 35 5.90 19.67 22.51
N LEU A 36 6.79 18.69 22.62
CA LEU A 36 7.86 18.47 21.64
C LEU A 36 7.35 18.06 20.26
N GLU A 37 6.26 17.29 20.16
CA GLU A 37 5.64 16.96 18.88
C GLU A 37 5.00 18.19 18.21
N LEU A 38 4.30 19.02 18.99
CA LEU A 38 3.72 20.27 18.51
C LEU A 38 4.80 21.23 17.98
N CYS A 39 5.91 21.34 18.69
CA CYS A 39 7.02 22.20 18.28
C CYS A 39 7.88 21.64 17.14
N ARG A 40 7.98 20.30 17.00
CA ARG A 40 8.69 19.66 15.89
C ARG A 40 7.94 19.77 14.57
N GLY A 41 6.61 19.89 14.59
CA GLY A 41 5.79 20.09 13.39
C GLY A 41 6.10 21.38 12.62
N GLN A 42 6.91 22.28 13.17
CA GLN A 42 7.17 23.61 12.61
C GLN A 42 8.59 23.80 12.05
N ALA A 43 9.51 22.86 12.29
CA ALA A 43 10.92 22.98 11.89
C ALA A 43 11.25 22.32 10.54
N GLY A 44 10.28 21.80 9.80
CA GLY A 44 10.50 21.18 8.50
C GLY A 44 9.34 21.42 7.57
N SER A 45 9.57 22.20 6.52
CA SER A 45 8.73 22.22 5.32
C SER A 45 8.77 20.85 4.64
N SER A 46 8.04 19.90 5.20
CA SER A 46 7.49 18.76 4.50
C SER A 46 6.08 18.64 5.04
N SER A 47 5.10 18.86 4.18
CA SER A 47 3.67 18.82 4.48
C SER A 47 3.30 17.55 5.23
N ALA A 48 3.33 17.61 6.57
CA ALA A 48 2.82 16.55 7.41
C ALA A 48 1.32 16.43 7.14
N PRO A 49 0.78 15.22 6.94
CA PRO A 49 -0.64 15.05 6.67
C PRO A 49 -1.43 15.63 7.84
N THR A 50 -2.52 16.33 7.52
CA THR A 50 -3.45 16.83 8.54
C THR A 50 -3.99 15.63 9.34
N LEU A 51 -4.32 15.80 10.63
CA LEU A 51 -4.84 14.72 11.49
C LEU A 51 -6.00 13.94 10.83
N GLU A 52 -6.83 14.67 10.07
CA GLU A 52 -7.95 14.13 9.29
C GLU A 52 -7.47 13.22 8.13
N GLN A 53 -6.43 13.64 7.39
CA GLN A 53 -5.83 12.85 6.32
C GLN A 53 -5.17 11.57 6.86
N ALA A 54 -4.50 11.66 8.01
CA ALA A 54 -3.91 10.50 8.68
C ALA A 54 -5.01 9.50 9.12
N HIS A 55 -6.14 9.99 9.61
CA HIS A 55 -7.27 9.14 9.98
C HIS A 55 -7.87 8.42 8.77
N VAL A 56 -8.18 9.16 7.70
CA VAL A 56 -8.74 8.61 6.45
C VAL A 56 -7.80 7.59 5.81
N ARG A 57 -6.49 7.88 5.77
CA ARG A 57 -5.46 6.94 5.29
C ARG A 57 -5.45 5.68 6.14
N GLY A 58 -5.51 5.80 7.46
CA GLY A 58 -5.60 4.68 8.38
C GLY A 58 -6.82 3.78 8.14
N GLU A 59 -7.98 4.36 7.80
CA GLU A 59 -9.17 3.59 7.42
C GLU A 59 -8.97 2.82 6.11
N HIS A 60 -8.33 3.43 5.11
CA HIS A 60 -8.05 2.77 3.83
C HIS A 60 -7.10 1.58 4.03
N LEU A 61 -6.06 1.75 4.83
CA LEU A 61 -5.12 0.67 5.16
C LEU A 61 -5.81 -0.45 5.93
N ARG A 62 -6.68 -0.14 6.90
CA ARG A 62 -7.47 -1.16 7.62
C ARG A 62 -8.39 -1.93 6.69
N PHE A 63 -9.10 -1.23 5.79
CA PHE A 63 -9.94 -1.87 4.79
C PHE A 63 -9.14 -2.83 3.91
N LEU A 64 -7.98 -2.39 3.39
CA LEU A 64 -7.13 -3.24 2.55
C LEU A 64 -6.63 -4.46 3.31
N ARG A 65 -6.28 -4.31 4.58
CA ARG A 65 -5.88 -5.43 5.44
C ARG A 65 -6.93 -6.53 5.48
N ASP A 66 -8.20 -6.14 5.60
CA ASP A 66 -9.29 -7.09 5.75
C ASP A 66 -9.73 -7.64 4.36
N ALA A 67 -9.51 -6.86 3.31
CA ALA A 67 -9.90 -7.17 1.93
C ALA A 67 -8.93 -8.05 1.15
N VAL A 68 -7.62 -7.97 1.41
CA VAL A 68 -6.62 -8.76 0.68
C VAL A 68 -6.62 -10.21 1.17
N ASP A 69 -6.64 -11.15 0.24
CA ASP A 69 -6.61 -12.59 0.51
C ASP A 69 -5.19 -13.16 0.34
N GLY A 70 -4.29 -12.72 1.23
CA GLY A 70 -2.91 -13.15 1.29
C GLY A 70 -2.48 -13.53 2.71
N HIS A 71 -1.30 -14.14 2.81
CA HIS A 71 -0.64 -14.45 4.07
C HIS A 71 0.37 -13.34 4.43
N ASP A 72 0.79 -13.27 5.70
CA ASP A 72 1.80 -12.32 6.20
C ASP A 72 1.58 -10.86 5.79
N LEU A 73 0.31 -10.45 5.72
CA LEU A 73 -0.07 -9.13 5.24
C LEU A 73 0.41 -8.05 6.19
N SER A 74 1.23 -7.14 5.67
CA SER A 74 1.76 -5.97 6.36
C SER A 74 1.47 -4.71 5.56
N LEU A 75 0.81 -3.75 6.19
CA LEU A 75 0.49 -2.44 5.61
C LEU A 75 1.19 -1.36 6.42
N GLY A 76 2.22 -0.78 5.81
CA GLY A 76 2.91 0.40 6.32
C GLY A 76 2.33 1.68 5.72
N GLU A 77 2.94 2.81 6.05
CA GLU A 77 2.54 4.11 5.50
C GLU A 77 2.72 4.16 3.99
N ASP A 78 3.81 3.60 3.46
CA ASP A 78 4.17 3.69 2.04
C ASP A 78 4.30 2.32 1.34
N VAL A 79 4.07 1.22 2.06
CA VAL A 79 4.34 -0.13 1.56
C VAL A 79 3.20 -1.07 1.90
N LEU A 80 2.77 -1.85 0.91
CA LEU A 80 1.92 -3.01 1.04
C LEU A 80 2.77 -4.26 0.80
N ALA A 81 2.89 -5.13 1.80
CA ALA A 81 3.58 -6.41 1.68
C ALA A 81 2.64 -7.58 2.00
N PHE A 82 2.71 -8.65 1.21
CA PHE A 82 1.93 -9.86 1.44
C PHE A 82 2.58 -11.07 0.76
N SER A 83 2.23 -12.26 1.23
CA SER A 83 2.62 -13.54 0.66
C SER A 83 1.39 -14.23 0.05
N ARG A 84 1.59 -15.09 -0.95
CA ARG A 84 0.55 -16.03 -1.43
C ARG A 84 1.16 -17.30 -1.98
N ASP A 85 0.39 -18.35 -1.96
CA ASP A 85 0.69 -19.55 -2.74
C ASP A 85 0.59 -19.22 -4.23
N LEU A 86 1.59 -19.67 -4.98
CA LEU A 86 1.69 -19.46 -6.42
C LEU A 86 2.16 -20.75 -7.10
N CYS A 87 1.45 -21.15 -8.14
CA CYS A 87 1.86 -22.23 -9.03
C CYS A 87 2.05 -21.67 -10.44
N VAL A 88 3.29 -21.71 -10.95
CA VAL A 88 3.64 -21.22 -12.28
C VAL A 88 3.85 -22.39 -13.22
N LYS A 89 3.06 -22.43 -14.30
CA LYS A 89 3.24 -23.39 -15.38
C LYS A 89 4.35 -22.90 -16.30
N TYR A 90 5.40 -23.71 -16.43
CA TYR A 90 6.55 -23.43 -17.28
C TYR A 90 6.74 -24.55 -18.31
N ASP A 91 7.57 -24.28 -19.32
CA ASP A 91 7.80 -25.16 -20.48
C ASP A 91 6.64 -25.24 -21.49
N ARG A 92 6.92 -25.81 -22.67
CA ARG A 92 5.90 -26.09 -23.69
C ARG A 92 5.02 -27.27 -23.27
N PRO A 93 3.76 -27.33 -23.74
CA PRO A 93 2.92 -28.50 -23.54
C PRO A 93 3.60 -29.75 -24.12
N ASN A 94 3.51 -30.87 -23.40
CA ASN A 94 3.90 -32.17 -23.93
C ASN A 94 2.82 -32.72 -24.89
N TYR A 95 3.01 -33.94 -25.41
CA TYR A 95 2.04 -34.59 -26.31
C TYR A 95 0.64 -34.81 -25.70
N ALA A 96 0.53 -34.76 -24.36
CA ALA A 96 -0.73 -34.83 -23.63
C ALA A 96 -1.26 -33.43 -23.22
N GLU A 97 -0.73 -32.36 -23.83
CA GLU A 97 -1.07 -30.97 -23.55
C GLU A 97 -0.78 -30.49 -22.12
N GLN A 98 0.01 -31.25 -21.36
CA GLN A 98 0.38 -30.89 -19.99
C GLN A 98 1.66 -30.05 -19.97
N ARG A 99 1.67 -28.98 -19.18
CA ARG A 99 2.85 -28.16 -18.89
C ARG A 99 3.41 -28.56 -17.52
N LYS A 100 4.73 -28.44 -17.34
CA LYS A 100 5.34 -28.56 -16.01
C LYS A 100 4.91 -27.38 -15.13
N SER A 101 4.87 -27.57 -13.82
CA SER A 101 4.51 -26.51 -12.88
C SER A 101 5.40 -26.52 -11.65
N ALA A 102 5.79 -25.34 -11.18
CA ALA A 102 6.48 -25.14 -9.91
C ALA A 102 5.54 -24.38 -8.97
N CYS A 103 5.37 -24.90 -7.75
CA CYS A 103 4.48 -24.34 -6.74
C CYS A 103 5.27 -23.99 -5.48
N GLY A 104 4.86 -22.91 -4.81
CA GLY A 104 5.40 -22.51 -3.52
C GLY A 104 4.89 -21.13 -3.12
N VAL A 105 5.63 -20.44 -2.26
CA VAL A 105 5.23 -19.14 -1.72
C VAL A 105 5.89 -18.02 -2.52
N ALA A 106 5.12 -17.00 -2.86
CA ALA A 106 5.62 -15.76 -3.42
C ALA A 106 5.37 -14.61 -2.44
N HIS A 107 6.44 -13.88 -2.11
CA HIS A 107 6.38 -12.68 -1.27
C HIS A 107 6.43 -11.45 -2.16
N TYR A 108 5.51 -10.52 -1.91
CA TYR A 108 5.37 -9.28 -2.65
C TYR A 108 5.54 -8.12 -1.70
N LYS A 109 6.26 -7.10 -2.15
CA LYS A 109 6.37 -5.82 -1.47
C LYS A 109 6.19 -4.72 -2.50
N ILE A 110 5.16 -3.92 -2.29
CA ILE A 110 4.66 -2.94 -3.25
C ILE A 110 4.72 -1.57 -2.59
N GLY A 111 5.54 -0.67 -3.15
CA GLY A 111 5.46 0.75 -2.79
C GLY A 111 4.14 1.35 -3.28
N LEU A 112 3.45 2.03 -2.37
CA LEU A 112 2.20 2.74 -2.65
C LEU A 112 2.45 4.00 -3.48
N GLN A 113 3.63 4.61 -3.33
CA GLN A 113 4.02 5.78 -4.12
C GLN A 113 4.14 5.42 -5.61
N GLY A 114 3.36 6.10 -6.45
CA GLY A 114 3.34 5.85 -7.89
C GLY A 114 2.72 4.52 -8.29
N LEU A 115 1.99 3.87 -7.37
CA LEU A 115 1.19 2.69 -7.66
C LEU A 115 0.11 3.02 -8.70
N LYS A 116 -0.09 2.11 -9.65
CA LYS A 116 -1.13 2.22 -10.68
C LYS A 116 -1.97 0.97 -10.66
N VAL A 117 -3.29 1.14 -10.54
CA VAL A 117 -4.21 0.04 -10.78
C VAL A 117 -4.35 -0.12 -12.30
N LEU A 118 -4.00 -1.30 -12.80
CA LEU A 118 -4.02 -1.61 -14.23
C LEU A 118 -5.35 -2.25 -14.63
N GLU A 119 -5.83 -3.18 -13.81
CA GLU A 119 -7.04 -3.96 -14.09
C GLU A 119 -7.68 -4.44 -12.78
N ALA A 120 -9.00 -4.62 -12.79
CA ALA A 120 -9.74 -5.24 -11.71
C ALA A 120 -10.58 -6.38 -12.29
N SER A 121 -10.30 -7.60 -11.86
CA SER A 121 -10.98 -8.82 -12.32
C SER A 121 -11.91 -9.30 -11.22
N ARG A 122 -13.16 -9.59 -11.60
CA ARG A 122 -14.18 -10.14 -10.71
C ARG A 122 -14.52 -11.56 -11.15
N LYS A 123 -14.64 -12.46 -10.18
CA LYS A 123 -15.16 -13.82 -10.38
C LYS A 123 -16.63 -13.75 -10.83
N VAL A 124 -16.95 -14.39 -11.95
CA VAL A 124 -18.31 -14.48 -12.50
C VAL A 124 -18.80 -15.92 -12.35
N VAL A 125 -19.69 -16.12 -11.37
CA VAL A 125 -20.30 -17.42 -10.98
C VAL A 125 -19.26 -18.48 -10.61
N PHE A 126 -18.63 -19.13 -11.59
CA PHE A 126 -17.63 -20.20 -11.43
C PHE A 126 -16.33 -19.95 -12.23
N TRP A 127 -16.22 -18.84 -12.95
CA TRP A 127 -15.04 -18.49 -13.73
C TRP A 127 -14.31 -17.27 -13.16
N GLY A 128 -12.98 -17.34 -13.16
CA GLY A 128 -12.10 -16.25 -12.76
C GLY A 128 -11.81 -16.16 -11.26
N SER A 129 -11.04 -15.15 -10.91
CA SER A 129 -10.58 -14.82 -9.56
C SER A 129 -10.97 -13.36 -9.25
N ASN A 130 -11.20 -13.06 -7.97
CA ASN A 130 -11.34 -11.68 -7.51
C ASN A 130 -9.93 -11.14 -7.28
N GLU A 131 -9.40 -10.38 -8.23
CA GLU A 131 -8.01 -9.90 -8.18
C GLU A 131 -7.93 -8.47 -8.70
N VAL A 132 -7.02 -7.67 -8.14
CA VAL A 132 -6.67 -6.35 -8.65
C VAL A 132 -5.25 -6.41 -9.17
N ARG A 133 -5.06 -6.15 -10.46
CA ARG A 133 -3.74 -6.04 -11.07
C ARG A 133 -3.20 -4.64 -10.82
N VAL A 134 -2.07 -4.55 -10.14
CA VAL A 134 -1.37 -3.28 -9.87
C VAL A 134 0.02 -3.31 -10.46
N GLY A 135 0.52 -2.13 -10.84
CA GLY A 135 1.93 -1.91 -11.15
C GLY A 135 2.51 -0.84 -10.25
N SER A 136 3.77 -1.00 -9.86
CA SER A 136 4.50 -0.02 -9.05
C SER A 136 5.95 0.04 -9.50
N PRO A 137 6.58 1.24 -9.51
CA PRO A 137 8.02 1.36 -9.75
C PRO A 137 8.84 0.71 -8.62
N LEU A 138 8.26 0.58 -7.43
CA LEU A 138 8.86 -0.01 -6.23
C LEU A 138 8.21 -1.36 -5.94
N LEU A 139 8.30 -2.29 -6.90
CA LEU A 139 7.78 -3.64 -6.77
C LEU A 139 8.93 -4.62 -6.57
N GLU A 140 8.98 -5.25 -5.40
CA GLU A 140 9.88 -6.36 -5.09
C GLU A 140 9.07 -7.66 -5.06
N LYS A 141 9.65 -8.72 -5.64
CA LYS A 141 9.07 -10.05 -5.69
C LYS A 141 10.12 -11.07 -5.31
N ASP A 142 9.82 -11.89 -4.31
CA ASP A 142 10.64 -13.03 -3.91
C ASP A 142 9.84 -14.31 -4.12
N TYR A 143 10.43 -15.28 -4.85
CA TYR A 143 9.74 -16.48 -5.31
C TYR A 143 10.38 -17.74 -4.73
N GLN A 144 9.73 -18.35 -3.76
CA GLN A 144 10.16 -19.59 -3.11
C GLN A 144 9.37 -20.77 -3.68
N LEU A 145 9.57 -21.07 -4.97
CA LEU A 145 8.80 -22.05 -5.74
C LEU A 145 9.41 -23.47 -5.78
N GLY A 146 10.10 -23.89 -4.71
CA GLY A 146 10.76 -25.21 -4.67
C GLY A 146 11.86 -25.37 -5.74
N GLN A 147 12.52 -24.27 -6.10
CA GLN A 147 13.42 -24.18 -7.25
C GLN A 147 14.66 -25.09 -7.11
N ASP A 148 15.04 -25.44 -5.89
CA ASP A 148 16.21 -26.27 -5.58
C ASP A 148 16.07 -27.72 -6.09
N ALA A 149 14.83 -28.19 -6.29
CA ALA A 149 14.55 -29.50 -6.85
C ALA A 149 14.51 -29.51 -8.40
N LEU A 150 14.60 -28.34 -9.03
CA LEU A 150 14.52 -28.20 -10.48
C LEU A 150 15.91 -28.29 -11.14
N SER A 151 15.97 -28.87 -12.33
CA SER A 151 17.18 -28.82 -13.16
C SER A 151 17.51 -27.37 -13.58
N GLU A 152 18.78 -27.03 -13.83
CA GLU A 152 19.18 -25.69 -14.31
C GLU A 152 18.44 -25.23 -15.57
N ARG A 153 18.07 -26.18 -16.46
CA ARG A 153 17.26 -25.87 -17.64
C ARG A 153 15.85 -25.45 -17.27
N ASP A 154 15.23 -26.14 -16.32
CA ASP A 154 13.88 -25.86 -15.86
C ASP A 154 13.84 -24.57 -15.01
N GLN A 155 14.86 -24.32 -14.18
CA GLN A 155 15.03 -23.06 -13.44
C GLN A 155 15.07 -21.85 -14.38
N ARG A 156 15.83 -21.92 -15.48
CA ARG A 156 15.87 -20.82 -16.48
C ARG A 156 14.51 -20.57 -17.14
N LYS A 157 13.78 -21.63 -17.50
CA LYS A 157 12.43 -21.49 -18.08
C LYS A 157 11.45 -20.90 -17.08
N LEU A 158 11.52 -21.32 -15.82
CA LEU A 158 10.70 -20.76 -14.75
C LEU A 158 11.01 -19.28 -14.54
N ALA A 159 12.29 -18.90 -14.48
CA ALA A 159 12.72 -17.51 -14.36
C ALA A 159 12.24 -16.64 -15.53
N GLU A 160 12.29 -17.17 -16.76
CA GLU A 160 11.73 -16.49 -17.94
C GLU A 160 10.23 -16.25 -17.80
N GLU A 161 9.45 -17.24 -17.36
CA GLU A 161 8.01 -17.08 -17.11
C GLU A 161 7.73 -16.06 -16.00
N LEU A 162 8.48 -16.08 -14.90
CA LEU A 162 8.34 -15.14 -13.79
C LEU A 162 8.71 -13.69 -14.18
N GLY A 163 9.62 -13.53 -15.15
CA GLY A 163 10.09 -12.24 -15.63
C GLY A 163 9.12 -11.52 -16.58
N LYS A 164 8.14 -12.22 -17.17
CA LYS A 164 7.20 -11.64 -18.15
C LYS A 164 6.40 -10.46 -17.61
N ASP A 165 6.08 -10.49 -16.31
CA ASP A 165 5.28 -9.45 -15.63
C ASP A 165 6.09 -8.76 -14.53
N ALA A 166 7.37 -8.43 -14.75
CA ALA A 166 8.27 -7.90 -13.72
C ALA A 166 7.69 -6.72 -12.92
N GLN A 167 6.95 -5.82 -13.57
CA GLN A 167 6.42 -4.58 -12.96
C GLN A 167 4.94 -4.65 -12.54
N ALA A 168 4.29 -5.81 -12.65
CA ALA A 168 2.88 -5.95 -12.27
C ALA A 168 2.65 -7.14 -11.34
N VAL A 169 1.70 -7.02 -10.44
CA VAL A 169 1.29 -8.09 -9.51
C VAL A 169 -0.22 -8.12 -9.36
N LEU A 170 -0.76 -9.33 -9.18
CA LEU A 170 -2.16 -9.56 -8.88
C LEU A 170 -2.35 -9.61 -7.35
N ILE A 171 -3.07 -8.63 -6.82
CA ILE A 171 -3.49 -8.59 -5.43
C ILE A 171 -4.79 -9.41 -5.32
N PRO A 172 -4.79 -10.54 -4.61
CA PRO A 172 -6.00 -11.33 -4.40
C PRO A 172 -6.96 -10.61 -3.45
N VAL A 173 -8.25 -10.66 -3.76
CA VAL A 173 -9.33 -10.04 -2.99
C VAL A 173 -10.21 -11.14 -2.38
N ARG A 174 -10.45 -11.04 -1.07
CA ARG A 174 -11.24 -11.99 -0.29
C ARG A 174 -12.65 -12.10 -0.83
N GLU A 175 -13.21 -13.31 -0.80
CA GLU A 175 -14.60 -13.53 -1.19
C GLU A 175 -15.57 -12.67 -0.35
N GLY A 176 -16.61 -12.15 -0.99
CA GLY A 176 -17.57 -11.22 -0.38
C GLY A 176 -17.15 -9.75 -0.38
N VAL A 177 -15.88 -9.43 -0.69
CA VAL A 177 -15.41 -8.04 -0.80
C VAL A 177 -15.57 -7.53 -2.24
N ALA A 178 -16.10 -6.31 -2.38
CA ALA A 178 -16.25 -5.67 -3.67
C ALA A 178 -14.87 -5.27 -4.25
N VAL A 179 -14.45 -5.91 -5.35
CA VAL A 179 -13.17 -5.62 -6.04
C VAL A 179 -13.03 -4.15 -6.41
N ASP A 180 -14.13 -3.49 -6.82
CA ASP A 180 -14.14 -2.06 -7.15
C ASP A 180 -13.83 -1.17 -5.94
N ALA A 181 -14.20 -1.60 -4.72
CA ALA A 181 -13.85 -0.87 -3.51
C ALA A 181 -12.36 -1.02 -3.18
N VAL A 182 -11.77 -2.20 -3.41
CA VAL A 182 -10.32 -2.42 -3.27
C VAL A 182 -9.55 -1.55 -4.26
N ARG A 183 -9.97 -1.53 -5.54
CA ARG A 183 -9.40 -0.64 -6.56
C ARG A 183 -9.42 0.82 -6.08
N ALA A 184 -10.59 1.34 -5.69
CA ALA A 184 -10.72 2.74 -5.29
C ALA A 184 -9.81 3.11 -4.11
N ARG A 185 -9.68 2.22 -3.12
CA ARG A 185 -8.80 2.47 -1.96
C ARG A 185 -7.32 2.44 -2.33
N LEU A 186 -6.91 1.55 -3.24
CA LEU A 186 -5.54 1.53 -3.76
C LEU A 186 -5.24 2.79 -4.57
N GLU A 187 -6.20 3.29 -5.36
CA GLU A 187 -6.05 4.54 -6.12
C GLU A 187 -5.94 5.77 -5.21
N GLU A 188 -6.72 5.83 -4.12
CA GLU A 188 -6.60 6.92 -3.14
C GLU A 188 -5.27 6.90 -2.38
N LEU A 189 -4.72 5.71 -2.08
CA LEU A 189 -3.42 5.58 -1.42
C LEU A 189 -2.22 5.87 -2.34
N ALA A 190 -2.44 5.79 -3.66
CA ALA A 190 -1.42 6.06 -4.67
C ALA A 190 -1.24 7.56 -4.98
N ARG A 191 -2.16 8.42 -4.50
CA ARG A 191 -2.11 9.88 -4.61
C ARG A 191 -1.25 10.48 -3.49
#